data_AF-A0A7Y0A9G6-F1
#
_entry.id   AF-A0A7Y0A9G6-F1
#
_cell.length_a   1.000
_cell.length_b   1.000
_cell.length_c   1.000
_cell.angle_alpha   90.00
_cell.angle_beta   90.00
_cell.angle_gamma   90.00
#
_symmetry.space_group_name_H-M   'P 1'
#
loop_
_entity.id
_entity.type
_entity.pdbx_description
1 polymer ?
#
loop_
_entity_poly.entity_id
_entity_poly.type
_entity_poly.pdbx_seq_one_letter_code
_entity_poly.pdbx_strand_id
1 'polypeptide(L)'
;MKYFIIFFSAFMLVACKKEQKQNTQPSVSSDSVQTVQDSATVAASSGKIAVDTFPFPSEIKECSCYFAKSKADFLAEKYIYADDAGKTAYMKLDGKRIVLNLISSSDMEADDELTKEIENDDYKISVKGKKIKGEEALLFEGTLTIEKPDGTVVKIPIYGECGC
;
A
#
# COMPACT_ATOMS: atom_id res chain seq x y z
N MET A 1 -5.44 -56.66 -4.00
CA MET A 1 -4.09 -57.07 -4.44
C MET A 1 -3.33 -55.81 -4.81
N LYS A 2 -2.12 -55.48 -4.35
CA LYS A 2 -1.16 -56.05 -3.40
C LYS A 2 -0.17 -54.91 -3.12
N TYR A 3 0.05 -54.62 -1.84
CA TYR A 3 0.97 -53.59 -1.32
C TYR A 3 2.43 -53.91 -1.65
N PHE A 4 3.25 -52.87 -1.90
CA PHE A 4 4.70 -52.86 -1.66
C PHE A 4 5.10 -51.42 -1.30
N ILE A 5 5.26 -51.08 -0.01
CA ILE A 5 6.42 -51.26 0.89
C ILE A 5 7.40 -50.08 0.84
N ILE A 6 7.42 -49.40 2.00
CA ILE A 6 8.33 -48.40 2.57
C ILE A 6 9.78 -48.93 2.65
N PHE A 7 10.80 -48.07 2.45
CA PHE A 7 12.14 -48.07 3.08
C PHE A 7 12.78 -46.71 2.68
N PHE A 8 13.50 -45.90 3.46
CA PHE A 8 14.14 -46.01 4.77
C PHE A 8 14.64 -44.58 5.17
N SER A 9 14.54 -44.23 6.45
CA SER A 9 15.55 -43.61 7.35
C SER A 9 16.68 -42.75 6.77
N ALA A 10 17.31 -41.75 7.42
CA ALA A 10 17.18 -40.94 8.64
C ALA A 10 18.53 -40.16 8.75
N PHE A 11 18.58 -39.11 9.58
CA PHE A 11 19.77 -38.37 10.06
C PHE A 11 20.50 -37.48 9.03
N MET A 12 20.77 -36.19 9.32
CA MET A 12 21.65 -35.72 10.38
C MET A 12 21.22 -34.37 10.97
N LEU A 13 21.22 -34.32 12.31
CA LEU A 13 21.24 -33.11 13.13
C LEU A 13 22.66 -32.53 13.12
N VAL A 14 22.81 -31.22 12.89
CA VAL A 14 24.10 -30.52 13.06
C VAL A 14 23.99 -29.43 14.14
N ALA A 15 24.58 -29.80 15.29
CA ALA A 15 25.35 -29.01 16.25
C ALA A 15 24.78 -27.74 16.91
N CYS A 16 24.32 -27.90 18.16
CA CYS A 16 24.53 -26.91 19.21
C CYS A 16 26.03 -26.72 19.51
N LYS A 17 26.51 -25.47 19.57
CA LYS A 17 27.74 -25.12 20.27
C LYS A 17 27.36 -24.41 21.58
N LYS A 18 27.77 -24.97 22.71
CA LYS A 18 27.62 -24.45 24.07
C LYS A 18 29.01 -24.43 24.70
N GLU A 19 29.40 -23.31 25.31
CA GLU A 19 30.31 -23.15 26.46
C GLU A 19 30.38 -21.64 26.79
N GLN A 20 29.80 -21.13 27.90
CA GLN A 20 30.30 -21.04 29.30
C GLN A 20 31.55 -20.14 29.42
N LYS A 21 31.74 -19.21 30.38
CA LYS A 21 31.10 -18.79 31.65
C LYS A 21 31.83 -17.51 32.15
N GLN A 22 31.12 -16.62 32.87
CA GLN A 22 31.50 -15.97 34.17
C GLN A 22 32.78 -15.08 34.22
N ASN A 23 32.97 -14.00 35.00
CA ASN A 23 32.24 -12.99 35.80
C ASN A 23 33.37 -12.16 36.48
N THR A 24 33.17 -10.86 36.73
CA THR A 24 33.82 -10.00 37.78
C THR A 24 35.36 -9.73 37.66
N GLN A 25 35.98 -8.56 37.87
CA GLN A 25 35.72 -7.16 38.27
C GLN A 25 37.10 -6.40 38.12
N PRO A 26 37.33 -5.22 38.73
CA PRO A 26 36.85 -3.85 38.53
C PRO A 26 37.92 -2.94 37.86
N SER A 27 37.56 -1.73 37.41
CA SER A 27 38.23 -0.49 37.89
C SER A 27 37.82 0.76 37.10
N VAL A 28 37.47 1.78 37.88
CA VAL A 28 37.51 3.24 37.64
C VAL A 28 36.44 3.89 36.74
N SER A 29 35.52 4.53 37.47
CA SER A 29 34.76 5.74 37.16
C SER A 29 35.37 6.68 36.11
N SER A 30 34.54 7.05 35.13
CA SER A 30 34.37 8.46 34.77
C SER A 30 32.94 8.66 34.27
N ASP A 31 32.23 9.43 35.08
CA ASP A 31 30.88 9.93 34.90
C ASP A 31 30.73 10.65 33.55
N SER A 32 29.76 10.25 32.75
CA SER A 32 29.24 10.98 31.61
C SER A 32 27.88 10.40 31.29
N VAL A 33 26.87 10.91 31.99
CA VAL A 33 25.45 10.73 31.64
C VAL A 33 25.25 11.17 30.19
N GLN A 34 25.29 10.22 29.25
CA GLN A 34 24.73 10.43 27.93
C GLN A 34 23.22 10.25 28.06
N THR A 35 22.53 11.37 28.29
CA THR A 35 21.13 11.51 27.94
C THR A 35 20.97 11.10 26.48
N VAL A 36 20.45 9.90 26.25
CA VAL A 36 19.89 9.51 24.95
C VAL A 36 18.70 10.43 24.75
N GLN A 37 18.98 11.53 24.07
CA GLN A 37 17.99 12.46 23.58
C GLN A 37 17.20 11.66 22.53
N ASP A 38 16.04 11.16 22.95
CA ASP A 38 15.00 10.62 22.08
C ASP A 38 14.50 11.77 21.20
N SER A 39 15.31 12.10 20.19
CA SER A 39 14.89 12.93 19.10
C SER A 39 14.12 12.01 18.17
N ALA A 40 12.86 11.77 18.53
CA ALA A 40 11.83 11.57 17.53
C ALA A 40 11.91 12.80 16.62
N THR A 41 12.72 12.66 15.56
CA THR A 41 12.73 13.57 14.43
C THR A 41 11.36 13.39 13.82
N VAL A 42 10.39 14.17 14.30
CA VAL A 42 9.25 14.55 13.49
C VAL A 42 9.86 15.36 12.37
N ALA A 43 10.25 14.65 11.31
CA ALA A 43 10.58 15.27 10.05
C ALA A 43 9.33 16.08 9.70
N ALA A 44 9.44 17.41 9.82
CA ALA A 44 8.50 18.31 9.21
C ALA A 44 8.45 17.91 7.74
N SER A 45 7.38 17.22 7.38
CA SER A 45 7.12 16.74 6.03
C SER A 45 7.15 17.96 5.14
N SER A 46 8.18 18.05 4.28
CA SER A 46 8.20 19.00 3.18
C SER A 46 6.86 18.85 2.45
N GLY A 47 6.05 19.90 2.36
CA GLY A 47 4.63 19.93 1.99
C GLY A 47 4.21 19.16 0.73
N LYS A 48 4.39 17.84 0.75
CA LYS A 48 4.14 16.89 -0.31
C LYS A 48 3.50 15.68 0.36
N ILE A 49 2.29 15.38 -0.06
CA ILE A 49 1.53 14.22 0.38
C ILE A 49 2.28 12.97 -0.11
N ALA A 50 2.72 12.10 0.81
CA ALA A 50 3.33 10.84 0.43
C ALA A 50 2.24 9.85 0.03
N VAL A 51 2.34 9.30 -1.18
CA VAL A 51 1.39 8.32 -1.71
C VAL A 51 2.11 6.99 -1.88
N ASP A 52 1.82 6.10 -0.94
CA ASP A 52 2.44 4.79 -0.83
C ASP A 52 1.62 3.75 -1.56
N THR A 53 2.27 2.61 -1.82
CA THR A 53 1.59 1.43 -2.35
C THR A 53 1.04 0.58 -1.21
N PHE A 54 -0.03 -0.17 -1.48
CA PHE A 54 -0.61 -1.12 -0.55
C PHE A 54 -1.20 -2.33 -1.29
N PRO A 55 -1.27 -3.50 -0.64
CA PRO A 55 -1.88 -4.68 -1.24
C PRO A 55 -3.38 -4.45 -1.48
N PHE A 56 -3.96 -5.18 -2.43
CA PHE A 56 -5.39 -5.10 -2.70
C PHE A 56 -6.22 -5.36 -1.41
N PRO A 57 -7.21 -4.50 -1.08
CA PRO A 57 -8.06 -4.67 0.09
C PRO A 57 -8.82 -6.00 0.10
N SER A 58 -8.59 -6.83 1.13
CA SER A 58 -9.37 -8.06 1.33
C SER A 58 -10.86 -7.82 1.63
N GLU A 59 -11.21 -6.59 1.97
CA GLU A 59 -12.58 -6.14 2.23
C GLU A 59 -13.42 -6.05 0.95
N ILE A 60 -12.77 -5.85 -0.21
CA ILE A 60 -13.43 -5.80 -1.51
C ILE A 60 -13.59 -7.23 -2.04
N LYS A 61 -14.83 -7.63 -2.35
CA LYS A 61 -15.16 -9.01 -2.75
C LYS A 61 -15.84 -9.15 -4.11
N GLU A 62 -16.36 -8.06 -4.64
CA GLU A 62 -17.17 -8.03 -5.84
C GLU A 62 -16.57 -7.01 -6.81
N CYS A 63 -17.34 -5.97 -7.13
CA CYS A 63 -16.90 -4.89 -7.97
C CYS A 63 -15.74 -4.13 -7.35
N SER A 64 -14.83 -3.67 -8.19
CA SER A 64 -13.74 -2.84 -7.73
C SER A 64 -13.21 -1.92 -8.81
N CYS A 65 -12.63 -0.82 -8.37
CA CYS A 65 -11.73 0.00 -9.17
C CYS A 65 -10.39 0.11 -8.45
N TYR A 66 -9.29 -0.16 -9.13
CA TYR A 66 -7.98 -0.14 -8.50
C TYR A 66 -6.91 0.38 -9.46
N PHE A 67 -6.06 1.27 -8.93
CA PHE A 67 -5.12 2.03 -9.75
C PHE A 67 -3.70 1.96 -9.19
N ALA A 68 -2.72 1.90 -10.08
CA ALA A 68 -1.31 2.06 -9.81
C ALA A 68 -0.75 3.29 -10.55
N LYS A 69 0.50 3.67 -10.26
CA LYS A 69 1.14 4.85 -10.88
C LYS A 69 1.48 4.65 -12.37
N SER A 70 1.59 3.40 -12.80
CA SER A 70 1.99 3.02 -14.15
C SER A 70 1.51 1.60 -14.46
N LYS A 71 1.50 1.22 -15.76
CA LYS A 71 1.22 -0.15 -16.18
C LYS A 71 2.16 -1.17 -15.54
N ALA A 72 3.45 -0.83 -15.42
CA ALA A 72 4.43 -1.72 -14.79
C ALA A 72 4.14 -1.93 -13.29
N ASP A 73 3.73 -0.87 -12.58
CA ASP A 73 3.33 -0.97 -11.18
C ASP A 73 2.02 -1.75 -11.02
N PHE A 74 1.06 -1.56 -11.94
CA PHE A 74 -0.20 -2.29 -11.95
C PHE A 74 0.02 -3.80 -12.09
N LEU A 75 0.84 -4.21 -13.06
CA LEU A 75 1.20 -5.62 -13.28
C LEU A 75 2.02 -6.22 -12.13
N ALA A 76 2.65 -5.37 -11.31
CA ALA A 76 3.37 -5.76 -10.10
C ALA A 76 2.52 -5.62 -8.82
N GLU A 77 1.21 -5.42 -8.96
CA GLU A 77 0.23 -5.26 -7.86
C GLU A 77 0.57 -4.12 -6.88
N LYS A 78 1.23 -3.08 -7.37
CA LYS A 78 1.64 -1.89 -6.60
C LYS A 78 0.58 -0.81 -6.67
N TYR A 79 -0.57 -1.09 -6.07
CA TYR A 79 -1.72 -0.18 -6.10
C TYR A 79 -1.54 1.00 -5.14
N ILE A 80 -2.07 2.16 -5.54
CA ILE A 80 -2.11 3.39 -4.75
C ILE A 80 -3.52 3.81 -4.40
N TYR A 81 -4.52 3.15 -4.98
CA TYR A 81 -5.93 3.38 -4.76
C TYR A 81 -6.71 2.09 -5.05
N ALA A 82 -7.75 1.83 -4.26
CA ALA A 82 -8.76 0.83 -4.55
C ALA A 82 -10.12 1.28 -3.99
N ASP A 83 -11.21 1.03 -4.68
CA ASP A 83 -12.58 1.21 -4.18
C ASP A 83 -13.45 -0.01 -4.50
N ASP A 84 -14.55 -0.16 -3.76
CA ASP A 84 -15.53 -1.25 -3.89
C ASP A 84 -16.61 -0.97 -4.94
N ALA A 85 -16.44 0.02 -5.81
CA ALA A 85 -17.43 0.59 -6.72
C ALA A 85 -18.77 1.00 -6.07
N GLY A 86 -18.84 0.99 -4.74
CA GLY A 86 -20.02 1.30 -3.96
C GLY A 86 -19.83 2.61 -3.23
N LYS A 87 -19.24 2.54 -2.02
CA LYS A 87 -19.14 3.69 -1.11
C LYS A 87 -17.75 3.87 -0.52
N THR A 88 -16.91 2.86 -0.57
CA THR A 88 -15.68 2.84 0.22
C THR A 88 -14.46 2.78 -0.68
N ALA A 89 -13.57 3.75 -0.51
CA ALA A 89 -12.28 3.82 -1.15
C ALA A 89 -11.15 3.72 -0.11
N TYR A 90 -10.00 3.24 -0.55
CA TYR A 90 -8.83 2.97 0.25
C TYR A 90 -7.60 3.57 -0.40
N MET A 91 -6.78 4.22 0.42
CA MET A 91 -5.45 4.71 0.02
C MET A 91 -4.47 4.55 1.17
N LYS A 92 -3.17 4.58 0.86
CA LYS A 92 -2.13 4.72 1.87
C LYS A 92 -1.42 6.06 1.69
N LEU A 93 -1.77 7.02 2.55
CA LEU A 93 -1.25 8.39 2.52
C LEU A 93 -0.44 8.66 3.78
N ASP A 94 0.72 9.29 3.61
CA ASP A 94 1.63 9.65 4.71
C ASP A 94 1.93 8.44 5.64
N GLY A 95 2.16 7.26 5.04
CA GLY A 95 2.44 6.01 5.75
C GLY A 95 1.20 5.31 6.34
N LYS A 96 0.03 5.95 6.34
CA LYS A 96 -1.20 5.42 6.98
C LYS A 96 -2.21 4.95 5.94
N ARG A 97 -2.74 3.73 6.13
CA ARG A 97 -3.91 3.27 5.37
C ARG A 97 -5.15 4.02 5.88
N ILE A 98 -5.83 4.70 4.97
CA ILE A 98 -7.03 5.48 5.24
C ILE A 98 -8.21 4.92 4.47
N VAL A 99 -9.39 5.11 5.05
CA VAL A 99 -10.68 4.82 4.43
C VAL A 99 -11.31 6.14 4.04
N LEU A 100 -11.88 6.18 2.85
CA LEU A 100 -12.45 7.36 2.22
C LEU A 100 -13.86 7.02 1.72
N ASN A 101 -14.68 8.04 1.55
CA ASN A 101 -16.01 7.90 0.97
C ASN A 101 -15.92 8.17 -0.53
N LEU A 102 -16.41 7.22 -1.34
CA LEU A 102 -16.67 7.43 -2.76
C LEU A 102 -17.96 8.26 -2.88
N ILE A 103 -17.83 9.51 -3.33
CA ILE A 103 -18.95 10.46 -3.42
C ILE A 103 -19.65 10.33 -4.77
N SER A 104 -18.89 10.16 -5.84
CA SER A 104 -19.41 9.93 -7.18
C SER A 104 -18.44 9.16 -8.05
N SER A 105 -18.99 8.49 -9.07
CA SER A 105 -18.26 7.81 -10.14
C SER A 105 -19.04 7.97 -11.44
N SER A 106 -18.35 8.13 -12.57
CA SER A 106 -18.99 8.03 -13.88
C SER A 106 -19.50 6.62 -14.15
N ASP A 107 -20.45 6.51 -15.08
CA ASP A 107 -20.85 5.24 -15.67
C ASP A 107 -19.81 4.85 -16.74
N MET A 108 -18.89 3.98 -16.33
CA MET A 108 -17.70 3.60 -17.11
C MET A 108 -17.99 2.51 -18.16
N GLU A 109 -19.21 1.96 -18.15
CA GLU A 109 -19.71 1.04 -19.19
C GLU A 109 -20.34 1.83 -20.35
N ALA A 110 -21.02 2.94 -20.02
CA ALA A 110 -21.65 3.81 -21.01
C ALA A 110 -20.68 4.84 -21.63
N ASP A 111 -19.65 5.26 -20.90
CA ASP A 111 -18.71 6.30 -21.32
C ASP A 111 -17.26 5.78 -21.40
N ASP A 112 -16.49 6.34 -22.33
CA ASP A 112 -15.04 6.17 -22.42
C ASP A 112 -14.31 7.01 -21.35
N GLU A 113 -15.01 7.84 -20.58
CA GLU A 113 -14.45 8.71 -19.54
C GLU A 113 -14.62 8.15 -18.11
N LEU A 114 -13.52 8.21 -17.35
CA LEU A 114 -13.48 7.93 -15.93
C LEU A 114 -13.47 9.25 -15.16
N THR A 115 -14.48 9.47 -14.33
CA THR A 115 -14.44 10.50 -13.29
C THR A 115 -14.86 9.92 -11.95
N LYS A 116 -14.11 10.21 -10.88
CA LYS A 116 -14.50 9.87 -9.50
C LYS A 116 -14.18 11.03 -8.58
N GLU A 117 -15.05 11.27 -7.61
CA GLU A 117 -14.82 12.19 -6.50
C GLU A 117 -14.88 11.41 -5.19
N ILE A 118 -13.84 11.57 -4.36
CA ILE A 118 -13.61 10.80 -3.15
C ILE A 118 -13.16 11.76 -2.04
N GLU A 119 -13.64 11.59 -0.82
CA GLU A 119 -13.20 12.47 0.29
C GLU A 119 -13.28 11.83 1.67
N ASN A 120 -12.61 12.51 2.61
CA ASN A 120 -12.90 12.49 4.04
C ASN A 120 -12.57 13.88 4.62
N ASP A 121 -12.53 14.01 5.94
CA ASP A 121 -12.26 15.29 6.61
C ASP A 121 -10.88 15.89 6.27
N ASP A 122 -9.90 15.05 5.91
CA ASP A 122 -8.50 15.42 5.73
C ASP A 122 -8.09 15.56 4.25
N TYR A 123 -8.85 14.97 3.33
CA TYR A 123 -8.47 14.83 1.92
C TYR A 123 -9.67 14.96 0.99
N LYS A 124 -9.45 15.67 -0.12
CA LYS A 124 -10.28 15.60 -1.33
C LYS A 124 -9.48 14.97 -2.45
N ILE A 125 -10.06 13.99 -3.11
CA ILE A 125 -9.41 13.22 -4.16
C ILE A 125 -10.31 13.19 -5.38
N SER A 126 -9.75 13.53 -6.54
CA SER A 126 -10.43 13.36 -7.82
C SER A 126 -9.62 12.45 -8.74
N VAL A 127 -10.31 11.55 -9.42
CA VAL A 127 -9.73 10.70 -10.47
C VAL A 127 -10.35 11.11 -11.79
N LYS A 128 -9.50 11.37 -12.79
CA LYS A 128 -9.94 11.64 -14.16
C LYS A 128 -9.12 10.83 -15.13
N GLY A 129 -9.77 10.09 -16.02
CA GLY A 129 -9.08 9.22 -16.97
C GLY A 129 -9.91 8.89 -18.19
N LYS A 130 -9.32 8.10 -19.08
CA LYS A 130 -9.96 7.61 -20.30
C LYS A 130 -9.74 6.12 -20.43
N LYS A 131 -10.75 5.43 -20.95
CA LYS A 131 -10.70 4.02 -21.29
C LYS A 131 -9.65 3.78 -22.37
N ILE A 132 -8.84 2.76 -22.18
CA ILE A 132 -7.86 2.29 -23.15
C ILE A 132 -8.59 1.41 -24.16
N LYS A 133 -8.58 1.81 -25.43
CA LYS A 133 -9.29 1.08 -26.49
C LYS A 133 -8.56 -0.19 -26.89
N GLY A 134 -9.32 -1.22 -27.23
CA GLY A 134 -8.78 -2.50 -27.72
C GLY A 134 -8.40 -3.49 -26.63
N GLU A 135 -8.65 -3.16 -25.37
CA GLU A 135 -8.52 -4.08 -24.23
C GLU A 135 -9.91 -4.64 -23.86
N GLU A 136 -9.99 -5.91 -23.48
CA GLU A 136 -11.25 -6.56 -23.07
C GLU A 136 -11.68 -6.13 -21.65
N ALA A 137 -10.71 -5.82 -20.78
CA ALA A 137 -10.95 -5.25 -19.46
C ALA A 137 -11.20 -3.74 -19.55
N LEU A 138 -12.01 -3.19 -18.64
CA LEU A 138 -12.16 -1.73 -18.53
C LEU A 138 -10.88 -1.14 -17.89
N LEU A 139 -9.85 -1.01 -18.72
CA LEU A 139 -8.60 -0.39 -18.35
C LEU A 139 -8.64 1.11 -18.63
N PHE A 140 -8.09 1.90 -17.70
CA PHE A 140 -8.05 3.34 -17.76
C PHE A 140 -6.65 3.89 -17.53
N GLU A 141 -6.34 4.96 -18.25
CA GLU A 141 -5.19 5.82 -17.97
C GLU A 141 -5.67 7.22 -17.62
N GLY A 142 -5.00 7.88 -16.68
CA GLY A 142 -5.49 9.17 -16.20
C GLY A 142 -4.60 9.84 -15.16
N THR A 143 -5.22 10.69 -14.35
CA THR A 143 -4.60 11.42 -13.25
C THR A 143 -5.47 11.30 -12.00
N LEU A 144 -4.83 10.98 -10.88
CA LEU A 144 -5.37 11.10 -9.54
C LEU A 144 -4.81 12.39 -8.92
N THR A 145 -5.70 13.24 -8.43
CA THR A 145 -5.36 14.49 -7.73
C THR A 145 -5.76 14.36 -6.28
N ILE A 146 -4.88 14.72 -5.34
CA ILE A 146 -5.12 14.74 -3.90
C ILE A 146 -4.92 16.18 -3.41
N GLU A 147 -5.89 16.69 -2.65
CA GLU A 147 -5.87 18.01 -2.04
C GLU A 147 -6.10 17.89 -0.53
N LYS A 148 -5.32 18.66 0.25
CA LYS A 148 -5.51 18.86 1.69
C LYS A 148 -6.19 20.21 1.97
N PRO A 149 -6.88 20.39 3.11
CA PRO A 149 -7.48 21.68 3.50
C PRO A 149 -6.49 22.86 3.57
N ASP A 150 -5.20 22.59 3.76
CA ASP A 150 -4.13 23.60 3.76
C ASP A 150 -3.75 24.10 2.34
N GLY A 151 -4.38 23.57 1.30
CA GLY A 151 -4.12 23.90 -0.10
C GLY A 151 -3.00 23.08 -0.75
N THR A 152 -2.41 22.12 -0.04
CA THR A 152 -1.43 21.21 -0.64
C THR A 152 -2.09 20.33 -1.69
N VAL A 153 -1.52 20.29 -2.90
CA VAL A 153 -2.04 19.47 -4.01
C VAL A 153 -0.95 18.57 -4.57
N VAL A 154 -1.28 17.30 -4.77
CA VAL A 154 -0.44 16.30 -5.47
C VAL A 154 -1.21 15.70 -6.63
N LYS A 155 -0.57 15.58 -7.80
CA LYS A 155 -1.12 14.94 -8.99
C LYS A 155 -0.24 13.78 -9.41
N ILE A 156 -0.85 12.63 -9.69
CA ILE A 156 -0.16 11.38 -9.96
C ILE A 156 -0.80 10.73 -11.20
N PRO A 157 -0.03 10.29 -12.20
CA PRO A 157 -0.58 9.51 -13.29
C PRO A 157 -1.13 8.19 -12.75
N ILE A 158 -2.19 7.68 -13.36
CA ILE A 158 -2.75 6.39 -13.00
C ILE A 158 -2.89 5.47 -14.21
N TYR A 159 -2.76 4.19 -13.93
CA TYR A 159 -3.15 3.08 -14.79
C TYR A 159 -3.90 2.07 -13.92
N GLY A 160 -5.05 1.60 -14.39
CA GLY A 160 -5.67 0.46 -13.73
C GLY A 160 -7.04 0.13 -14.27
N GLU A 161 -7.77 -0.66 -13.49
CA GLU A 161 -8.94 -1.38 -13.95
C GLU A 161 -10.13 -1.06 -13.06
N CYS A 162 -11.31 -1.06 -13.68
CA CYS A 162 -12.58 -1.14 -12.97
C CYS A 162 -13.39 -2.32 -13.51
N GLY A 163 -14.13 -3.01 -12.64
CA GLY A 163 -14.96 -4.11 -13.10
C GLY A 163 -15.80 -4.75 -12.01
N CYS A 164 -16.81 -5.47 -12.48
CA CYS A 164 -17.64 -6.44 -11.81
C CYS A 164 -17.70 -7.67 -12.75
#